data_AF-A0A1Q3TDU7-F1
#
_entry.id   AF-A0A1Q3TDU7-F1
#
_cell.length_a   1.000
_cell.length_b   1.000
_cell.length_c   1.000
_cell.angle_alpha   90.00
_cell.angle_beta   90.00
_cell.angle_gamma   90.00
#
_symmetry.space_group_name_H-M   'P 1'
#
loop_
_entity.id
_entity.type
_entity.pdbx_description
1 polymer ?
#
loop_
_entity_poly.entity_id
_entity_poly.type
_entity_poly.pdbx_seq_one_letter_code
_entity_poly.pdbx_strand_id
1 'polypeptide(L)'
;MPVLFILPVFLLLLSCQGPVSAKKVVTGVFPDTVAPNYVLAMDSIPADTVITPALPPYSDIEYEKTELLRAAPGTKSVLFNSNGSRLYAMNLEGMSIYEFDQPSRKVAREFKFKPTKGTGWDYETDKPISSYQEKPVEACFSHNDKVLWVSLHNAEGIVPIRVDSLAANKKSPDNKQAVKKVFVSYPGSIKKDSFTVPLIKTGKTPKVIAKTADDRYLLVSNWHSYTVSALEMDTSLYPIARMVDTVPVKAIPRGIAVDDTRNKSYVAIMGGSIIDVINNSNWQKEAPIQVVSNPRHIVLDTSGRLFISYNKLAKVACVDASTGKTLFTTETHAQPRTIILSKNQQFLFVTCYSSDFVDVYKINETRFDKVASLPCKGHPVGVDIFENDSKLEAWVCSYSNGSISVFSFKKKNR
;
A
#
# COMPACT_ATOMS: atom_id res chain seq x y z
N MET A 1 -14.87 31.98 44.02
CA MET A 1 -14.00 32.87 43.23
C MET A 1 -13.77 32.22 41.87
N PRO A 2 -14.45 32.66 40.80
CA PRO A 2 -14.18 32.15 39.46
C PRO A 2 -13.00 32.93 38.85
N VAL A 3 -11.97 32.21 38.41
CA VAL A 3 -10.82 32.78 37.71
C VAL A 3 -11.16 32.85 36.22
N LEU A 4 -11.18 34.09 35.75
CA LEU A 4 -11.39 34.57 34.39
C LEU A 4 -10.24 34.09 33.49
N PHE A 5 -10.52 33.33 32.42
CA PHE A 5 -9.56 33.07 31.35
C PHE A 5 -9.87 33.97 30.15
N ILE A 6 -8.88 34.81 29.82
CA ILE A 6 -8.89 35.83 28.79
C ILE A 6 -8.63 35.17 27.42
N LEU A 7 -9.51 35.44 26.45
CA LEU A 7 -9.31 35.18 25.02
C LEU A 7 -8.22 36.13 24.46
N PRO A 8 -7.27 35.66 23.63
CA PRO A 8 -6.49 36.55 22.80
C PRO A 8 -7.23 36.84 21.48
N VAL A 9 -7.52 38.12 21.28
CA VAL A 9 -7.98 38.75 20.04
C VAL A 9 -6.87 38.66 19.00
N PHE A 10 -7.14 38.03 17.85
CA PHE A 10 -6.25 38.11 16.68
C PHE A 10 -6.59 39.37 15.87
N LEU A 11 -5.61 40.26 15.76
CA LEU A 11 -5.64 41.48 14.96
C LEU A 11 -5.69 41.12 13.47
N LEU A 12 -6.73 41.57 12.76
CA LEU A 12 -6.75 41.66 11.30
C LEU A 12 -5.81 42.79 10.86
N LEU A 13 -4.79 42.45 10.07
CA LEU A 13 -4.06 43.43 9.27
C LEU A 13 -4.54 43.34 7.83
N LEU A 14 -5.37 44.31 7.45
CA LEU A 14 -5.59 44.70 6.06
C LEU A 14 -4.28 45.27 5.51
N SER A 15 -3.85 44.78 4.35
CA SER A 15 -2.92 45.53 3.50
C SER A 15 -3.40 45.50 2.06
N CYS A 16 -3.27 46.67 1.45
CA CYS A 16 -4.00 47.17 0.30
C CYS A 16 -3.62 46.52 -1.03
N GLN A 17 -4.61 46.51 -1.93
CA GLN A 17 -4.49 46.26 -3.35
C GLN A 17 -3.62 47.32 -4.04
N GLY A 18 -2.84 46.88 -5.03
CA GLY A 18 -2.12 47.69 -6.02
C GLY A 18 -1.91 46.86 -7.31
N PRO A 19 -1.80 47.48 -8.49
CA PRO A 19 -2.60 47.09 -9.65
C PRO A 19 -2.02 45.99 -10.55
N VAL A 20 -2.95 45.36 -11.25
CA VAL A 20 -2.79 44.42 -12.37
C VAL A 20 -1.99 45.09 -13.50
N SER A 21 -0.90 44.45 -13.93
CA SER A 21 -0.21 44.76 -15.18
C SER A 21 -0.33 43.58 -16.14
N ALA A 22 -1.10 43.80 -17.21
CA ALA A 22 -1.21 42.91 -18.35
C ALA A 22 0.14 42.74 -19.05
N LYS A 23 0.53 41.51 -19.37
CA LYS A 23 1.59 41.23 -20.35
C LYS A 23 1.03 40.39 -21.50
N LYS A 24 0.94 41.10 -22.63
CA LYS A 24 0.92 40.73 -24.04
C LYS A 24 0.86 39.22 -24.37
N VAL A 25 -0.29 38.87 -24.96
CA VAL A 25 -0.43 37.84 -25.99
C VAL A 25 0.52 38.17 -27.14
N VAL A 26 1.39 37.22 -27.49
CA VAL A 26 2.14 37.26 -28.75
C VAL A 26 1.47 36.27 -29.69
N THR A 27 0.83 36.83 -30.70
CA THR A 27 0.33 36.17 -31.90
C THR A 27 1.50 35.82 -32.81
N GLY A 28 1.69 34.52 -33.08
CA GLY A 28 2.58 34.02 -34.12
C GLY A 28 1.77 33.13 -35.06
N VAL A 29 1.49 33.64 -36.24
CA VAL A 29 0.84 32.99 -37.39
C VAL A 29 1.92 32.29 -38.23
N PHE A 30 1.51 31.23 -38.97
CA PHE A 30 2.04 30.66 -40.24
C PHE A 30 2.26 29.13 -40.17
N PRO A 31 2.06 28.38 -41.27
CA PRO A 31 0.78 28.15 -41.97
C PRO A 31 0.50 26.64 -42.17
N ASP A 32 -0.74 26.33 -42.54
CA ASP A 32 -1.18 25.01 -43.00
C ASP A 32 -0.46 24.59 -44.29
N THR A 33 0.14 23.39 -44.29
CA THR A 33 0.26 22.55 -45.49
C THR A 33 0.01 21.09 -45.14
N VAL A 34 -1.04 20.56 -45.73
CA VAL A 34 -1.55 19.18 -45.73
C VAL A 34 -0.71 18.36 -46.74
N ALA A 35 -0.06 17.25 -46.37
CA ALA A 35 -0.47 15.83 -46.53
C ALA A 35 0.82 14.96 -46.74
N PRO A 36 0.77 13.61 -46.80
CA PRO A 36 -0.06 12.64 -46.07
C PRO A 36 0.79 11.47 -45.48
N ASN A 37 0.10 10.55 -44.77
CA ASN A 37 0.50 9.16 -44.45
C ASN A 37 1.59 8.94 -43.37
N TYR A 38 1.20 9.03 -42.11
CA TYR A 38 1.71 8.10 -41.10
C TYR A 38 0.61 7.09 -40.76
N VAL A 39 0.77 5.88 -41.29
CA VAL A 39 0.08 4.69 -40.81
C VAL A 39 0.46 4.55 -39.34
N LEU A 40 -0.54 4.53 -38.46
CA LEU A 40 -0.35 4.14 -37.06
C LEU A 40 0.18 2.71 -37.06
N ALA A 41 1.47 2.55 -36.81
CA ALA A 41 1.99 1.30 -36.32
C ALA A 41 1.33 1.08 -34.96
N MET A 42 0.28 0.26 -34.93
CA MET A 42 -0.09 -0.48 -33.75
C MET A 42 1.10 -1.37 -33.42
N ASP A 43 2.07 -0.83 -32.68
CA ASP A 43 3.08 -1.64 -32.05
C ASP A 43 2.34 -2.53 -31.04
N SER A 44 2.19 -3.78 -31.46
CA SER A 44 1.66 -4.87 -30.69
C SER A 44 2.38 -4.93 -29.35
N ILE A 45 1.66 -4.59 -28.29
CA ILE A 45 2.04 -4.91 -26.92
C ILE A 45 2.32 -6.42 -26.89
N PRO A 46 3.52 -6.88 -26.50
CA PRO A 46 3.73 -8.30 -26.28
C PRO A 46 2.85 -8.73 -25.12
N ALA A 47 1.74 -9.39 -25.47
CA ALA A 47 0.83 -10.03 -24.54
C ALA A 47 1.48 -11.31 -24.00
N ASP A 48 2.59 -11.19 -23.26
CA ASP A 48 2.96 -12.21 -22.28
C ASP A 48 2.13 -11.99 -21.01
N THR A 49 0.81 -11.88 -21.19
CA THR A 49 -0.12 -12.05 -20.08
C THR A 49 -0.19 -13.54 -19.86
N VAL A 50 0.45 -14.02 -18.81
CA VAL A 50 0.17 -15.36 -18.28
C VAL A 50 -1.33 -15.38 -17.99
N ILE A 51 -2.11 -15.95 -18.90
CA ILE A 51 -3.54 -16.17 -18.70
C ILE A 51 -3.63 -17.20 -17.59
N THR A 52 -3.72 -16.71 -16.35
CA THR A 52 -4.08 -17.56 -15.23
C THR A 52 -5.54 -17.91 -15.48
N PRO A 53 -5.89 -19.20 -15.69
CA PRO A 53 -7.26 -19.57 -15.96
C PRO A 53 -8.16 -19.02 -14.84
N ALA A 54 -9.31 -18.47 -15.23
CA ALA A 54 -10.27 -17.94 -14.29
C ALA A 54 -10.66 -19.05 -13.31
N LEU A 55 -10.63 -18.74 -12.01
CA LEU A 55 -11.02 -19.69 -10.97
C LEU A 55 -12.44 -20.19 -11.21
N PRO A 56 -12.75 -21.46 -10.90
CA PRO A 56 -14.12 -21.95 -10.90
C PRO A 56 -15.03 -20.99 -10.11
N PRO A 57 -16.22 -20.64 -10.64
CA PRO A 57 -17.11 -19.73 -9.95
C PRO A 57 -17.54 -20.35 -8.63
N TYR A 58 -17.59 -19.52 -7.59
CA TYR A 58 -18.17 -19.83 -6.29
C TYR A 58 -18.90 -18.62 -5.75
N SER A 59 -19.94 -18.86 -4.96
CA SER A 59 -20.85 -17.82 -4.46
C SER A 59 -20.92 -17.76 -2.94
N ASP A 60 -20.35 -18.74 -2.24
CA ASP A 60 -20.29 -18.76 -0.79
C ASP A 60 -18.97 -19.34 -0.29
N ILE A 61 -18.62 -19.04 0.96
CA ILE A 61 -17.45 -19.59 1.63
C ILE A 61 -17.80 -20.03 3.05
N GLU A 62 -17.16 -21.08 3.52
CA GLU A 62 -17.31 -21.59 4.89
C GLU A 62 -15.94 -21.66 5.56
N TYR A 63 -15.81 -21.08 6.75
CA TYR A 63 -14.60 -21.18 7.55
C TYR A 63 -14.36 -22.64 7.95
N GLU A 64 -13.13 -23.13 7.74
CA GLU A 64 -12.74 -24.50 8.09
C GLU A 64 -11.85 -24.55 9.32
N LYS A 65 -10.76 -23.79 9.30
CA LYS A 65 -9.72 -23.86 10.35
C LYS A 65 -8.81 -22.64 10.35
N THR A 66 -8.06 -22.52 11.45
CA THR A 66 -6.98 -21.57 11.59
C THR A 66 -5.67 -22.31 11.88
N GLU A 67 -4.60 -21.94 11.19
CA GLU A 67 -3.23 -22.37 11.47
C GLU A 67 -2.40 -21.17 11.94
N LEU A 68 -1.44 -21.37 12.83
CA LEU A 68 -0.59 -20.30 13.36
C LEU A 68 0.86 -20.50 12.92
N LEU A 69 1.40 -19.52 12.20
CA LEU A 69 2.80 -19.47 11.80
C LEU A 69 3.55 -18.44 12.63
N ARG A 70 4.84 -18.71 12.89
CA ARG A 70 5.72 -17.76 13.56
C ARG A 70 6.40 -16.85 12.55
N ALA A 71 6.39 -15.55 12.85
CA ALA A 71 7.16 -14.53 12.15
C ALA A 71 8.12 -13.86 13.15
N ALA A 72 8.60 -12.65 12.85
CA ALA A 72 9.46 -11.90 13.76
C ALA A 72 8.68 -10.77 14.47
N PRO A 73 9.24 -10.14 15.51
CA PRO A 73 8.57 -9.06 16.22
C PRO A 73 8.08 -7.94 15.30
N GLY A 74 6.88 -7.43 15.57
CA GLY A 74 6.33 -6.30 14.83
C GLY A 74 5.95 -6.60 13.38
N THR A 75 5.56 -7.83 13.03
CA THR A 75 5.05 -8.15 11.69
C THR A 75 3.91 -7.21 11.31
N LYS A 76 4.12 -6.43 10.25
CA LYS A 76 3.31 -5.24 9.97
C LYS A 76 2.42 -5.39 8.74
N SER A 77 2.93 -6.08 7.73
CA SER A 77 2.19 -6.41 6.53
C SER A 77 2.66 -7.75 5.99
N VAL A 78 1.84 -8.30 5.09
CA VAL A 78 2.14 -9.51 4.32
C VAL A 78 1.71 -9.29 2.88
N LEU A 79 2.39 -9.95 1.94
CA LEU A 79 2.12 -9.85 0.51
C LEU A 79 2.51 -11.16 -0.20
N PHE A 80 1.59 -11.76 -0.94
CA PHE A 80 1.85 -12.85 -1.87
C PHE A 80 2.45 -12.32 -3.16
N ASN A 81 3.32 -13.13 -3.76
CA ASN A 81 3.64 -12.96 -5.18
C ASN A 81 2.42 -13.34 -6.05
N SER A 82 2.38 -12.88 -7.30
CA SER A 82 1.22 -13.00 -8.19
C SER A 82 0.68 -14.43 -8.35
N ASN A 83 1.56 -15.44 -8.38
CA ASN A 83 1.18 -16.85 -8.50
C ASN A 83 0.83 -17.52 -7.15
N GLY A 84 0.96 -16.81 -6.02
CA GLY A 84 0.62 -17.29 -4.68
C GLY A 84 1.58 -18.34 -4.10
N SER A 85 2.73 -18.59 -4.71
CA SER A 85 3.71 -19.60 -4.24
C SER A 85 4.58 -19.13 -3.07
N ARG A 86 4.68 -17.82 -2.86
CA ARG A 86 5.53 -17.18 -1.84
C ARG A 86 4.77 -16.05 -1.16
N LEU A 87 4.81 -16.03 0.17
CA LEU A 87 4.34 -14.89 0.97
C LEU A 87 5.54 -14.17 1.59
N TYR A 88 5.57 -12.85 1.48
CA TYR A 88 6.57 -12.00 2.11
C TYR A 88 5.92 -11.32 3.31
N ALA A 89 6.55 -11.41 4.48
CA ALA A 89 6.10 -10.80 5.73
C ALA A 89 7.09 -9.73 6.18
N MET A 90 6.60 -8.50 6.33
CA MET A 90 7.41 -7.33 6.67
C MET A 90 7.46 -7.21 8.19
N ASN A 91 8.59 -7.59 8.78
CA ASN A 91 8.79 -7.60 10.22
C ASN A 91 9.43 -6.28 10.66
N LEU A 92 8.59 -5.34 11.09
CA LEU A 92 8.99 -3.96 11.37
C LEU A 92 10.01 -3.89 12.51
N GLU A 93 9.71 -4.48 13.67
CA GLU A 93 10.63 -4.50 14.82
C GLU A 93 11.73 -5.57 14.64
N GLY A 94 11.45 -6.60 13.85
CA GLY A 94 12.43 -7.57 13.41
C GLY A 94 13.48 -7.03 12.43
N MET A 95 13.29 -5.84 11.83
CA MET A 95 14.16 -5.30 10.76
C MET A 95 14.45 -6.33 9.67
N SER A 96 13.44 -7.14 9.32
CA SER A 96 13.59 -8.25 8.39
C SER A 96 12.35 -8.47 7.55
N ILE A 97 12.52 -9.21 6.46
CA ILE A 97 11.43 -9.74 5.64
C ILE A 97 11.56 -11.24 5.66
N TYR A 98 10.48 -11.94 6.00
CA TYR A 98 10.41 -13.40 5.87
C TYR A 98 9.71 -13.75 4.57
N GLU A 99 10.35 -14.56 3.73
CA GLU A 99 9.69 -15.21 2.61
C GLU A 99 9.28 -16.61 3.05
N PHE A 100 7.97 -16.86 3.08
CA PHE A 100 7.38 -18.17 3.31
C PHE A 100 7.14 -18.88 1.99
N ASP A 101 7.47 -20.17 1.94
CA ASP A 101 6.94 -21.09 0.93
C ASP A 101 5.48 -21.39 1.27
N GLN A 102 4.57 -21.07 0.34
CA GLN A 102 3.14 -21.19 0.59
C GLN A 102 2.72 -22.64 0.89
N PRO A 103 3.10 -23.67 0.10
CA PRO A 103 2.64 -25.04 0.35
C PRO A 103 3.13 -25.61 1.70
N SER A 104 4.42 -25.46 2.02
CA SER A 104 5.01 -26.03 3.24
C SER A 104 4.80 -25.17 4.49
N ARG A 105 4.34 -23.92 4.34
CA ARG A 105 4.17 -22.93 5.40
C ARG A 105 5.47 -22.53 6.11
N LYS A 106 6.63 -22.89 5.58
CA LYS A 106 7.93 -22.66 6.20
C LYS A 106 8.60 -21.43 5.61
N VAL A 107 9.42 -20.75 6.42
CA VAL A 107 10.29 -19.68 5.95
C VAL A 107 11.36 -20.29 5.03
N ALA A 108 11.39 -19.86 3.77
CA ALA A 108 12.37 -20.23 2.78
C ALA A 108 13.61 -19.33 2.84
N ARG A 109 13.40 -18.02 3.03
CA ARG A 109 14.47 -17.02 3.17
C ARG A 109 14.09 -15.98 4.22
N GLU A 110 15.07 -15.52 4.99
CA GLU A 110 14.97 -14.27 5.75
C GLU A 110 15.91 -13.24 5.13
N PHE A 111 15.38 -12.06 4.81
CA PHE A 111 16.14 -10.88 4.41
C PHE A 111 16.28 -9.96 5.62
N LYS A 112 17.45 -9.96 6.26
CA LYS A 112 17.74 -9.17 7.46
C LYS A 112 18.50 -7.91 7.09
N PHE A 113 17.96 -6.75 7.42
CA PHE A 113 18.67 -5.48 7.24
C PHE A 113 19.76 -5.32 8.30
N LYS A 114 20.91 -4.76 7.89
CA LYS A 114 21.93 -4.28 8.84
C LYS A 114 21.37 -3.03 9.55
N PRO A 115 21.28 -3.02 10.89
CA PRO A 115 20.74 -1.86 11.61
C PRO A 115 21.65 -0.64 11.48
N THR A 116 21.05 0.51 11.16
CA THR A 116 21.64 1.84 11.26
C THR A 116 20.86 2.64 12.28
N LYS A 117 21.55 3.32 13.21
CA LYS A 117 20.90 4.20 14.19
C LYS A 117 20.02 5.22 13.48
N GLY A 118 18.81 5.42 14.00
CA GLY A 118 17.83 6.35 13.47
C GLY A 118 16.89 6.83 14.55
N THR A 119 15.88 7.60 14.13
CA THR A 119 14.87 8.17 15.01
C THR A 119 13.53 7.53 14.68
N GLY A 120 12.88 6.97 15.70
CA GLY A 120 11.50 6.52 15.65
C GLY A 120 10.55 7.56 16.23
N TRP A 121 9.28 7.18 16.34
CA TRP A 121 8.24 8.01 16.94
C TRP A 121 7.48 7.20 17.98
N ASP A 122 7.32 7.77 19.16
CA ASP A 122 6.37 7.30 20.16
C ASP A 122 5.01 7.95 19.89
N TYR A 123 4.04 7.13 19.51
CA TYR A 123 2.70 7.58 19.15
C TYR A 123 1.80 7.84 20.35
N GLU A 124 2.19 7.44 21.57
CA GLU A 124 1.45 7.74 22.80
C GLU A 124 1.85 9.11 23.35
N THR A 125 3.15 9.40 23.36
CA THR A 125 3.68 10.67 23.89
C THR A 125 3.90 11.74 22.83
N ASP A 126 3.72 11.40 21.55
CA ASP A 126 3.97 12.23 20.37
C ASP A 126 5.38 12.82 20.34
N LYS A 127 6.39 11.98 20.60
CA LYS A 127 7.80 12.39 20.71
C LYS A 127 8.74 11.52 19.88
N PRO A 128 9.85 12.09 19.39
CA PRO A 128 10.94 11.30 18.81
C PRO A 128 11.56 10.36 19.85
N ILE A 129 11.92 9.14 19.42
CA ILE A 129 12.62 8.15 20.24
C ILE A 129 13.80 7.55 19.49
N SER A 130 14.80 7.05 20.23
CA SER A 130 15.91 6.29 19.63
C SER A 130 15.40 5.03 18.95
N SER A 131 15.86 4.77 17.73
CA SER A 131 15.43 3.61 16.95
C SER A 131 16.46 3.21 15.88
N TYR A 132 16.01 2.42 14.90
CA TYR A 132 16.78 2.03 13.71
C TYR A 132 16.06 2.45 12.44
N GLN A 133 16.81 2.70 11.37
CA GLN A 133 16.27 3.17 10.10
C GLN A 133 15.51 2.06 9.34
N GLU A 134 16.05 0.85 9.34
CA GLU A 134 15.65 -0.28 8.48
C GLU A 134 14.48 -1.11 9.04
N LYS A 135 13.36 -0.43 9.27
CA LYS A 135 12.12 -1.04 9.76
C LYS A 135 11.10 -1.20 8.61
N PRO A 136 11.00 -2.37 7.97
CA PRO A 136 10.09 -2.58 6.84
C PRO A 136 8.62 -2.51 7.28
N VAL A 137 7.76 -1.87 6.49
CA VAL A 137 6.36 -1.59 6.88
C VAL A 137 5.35 -2.18 5.90
N GLU A 138 5.38 -1.74 4.65
CA GLU A 138 4.54 -2.19 3.55
C GLU A 138 5.46 -2.55 2.37
N ALA A 139 4.91 -3.31 1.42
CA ALA A 139 5.64 -3.70 0.22
C ALA A 139 4.72 -3.81 -0.99
N CYS A 140 5.32 -3.81 -2.18
CA CYS A 140 4.64 -4.00 -3.46
C CYS A 140 5.58 -4.72 -4.44
N PHE A 141 5.04 -5.64 -5.24
CA PHE A 141 5.78 -6.29 -6.33
C PHE A 141 5.64 -5.53 -7.64
N SER A 142 6.68 -5.53 -8.47
CA SER A 142 6.63 -5.06 -9.86
C SER A 142 7.48 -5.95 -10.76
N HIS A 143 7.34 -5.75 -12.07
CA HIS A 143 8.12 -6.41 -13.12
C HIS A 143 7.98 -7.94 -13.03
N ASN A 144 6.73 -8.42 -12.94
CA ASN A 144 6.39 -9.83 -12.77
C ASN A 144 7.05 -10.45 -11.53
N ASP A 145 6.83 -9.83 -10.37
CA ASP A 145 7.36 -10.21 -9.06
C ASP A 145 8.90 -10.23 -8.92
N LYS A 146 9.64 -9.74 -9.92
CA LYS A 146 11.12 -9.72 -9.86
C LYS A 146 11.64 -8.71 -8.85
N VAL A 147 10.91 -7.61 -8.65
CA VAL A 147 11.30 -6.52 -7.76
C VAL A 147 10.28 -6.40 -6.62
N LEU A 148 10.75 -6.56 -5.38
CA LEU A 148 10.00 -6.23 -4.17
C LEU A 148 10.39 -4.84 -3.68
N TRP A 149 9.45 -3.89 -3.75
CA TRP A 149 9.59 -2.56 -3.18
C TRP A 149 9.19 -2.57 -1.72
N VAL A 150 10.01 -1.98 -0.85
CA VAL A 150 9.78 -2.01 0.60
C VAL A 150 9.95 -0.63 1.21
N SER A 151 8.95 -0.16 1.94
CA SER A 151 9.03 1.10 2.68
C SER A 151 9.80 0.89 3.99
N LEU A 152 10.76 1.77 4.29
CA LEU A 152 11.52 1.72 5.54
C LEU A 152 11.10 2.88 6.46
N HIS A 153 10.40 2.54 7.54
CA HIS A 153 9.67 3.45 8.42
C HIS A 153 10.49 4.66 8.90
N ASN A 154 11.74 4.43 9.26
CA ASN A 154 12.62 5.43 9.88
C ASN A 154 13.78 5.84 8.97
N ALA A 155 13.82 5.33 7.72
CA ALA A 155 14.83 5.71 6.74
C ALA A 155 14.34 6.81 5.77
N GLU A 156 13.05 7.16 5.85
CA GLU A 156 12.40 8.17 4.99
C GLU A 156 12.49 7.83 3.50
N GLY A 157 12.32 6.55 3.18
CA GLY A 157 12.42 6.10 1.80
C GLY A 157 12.01 4.65 1.60
N ILE A 158 12.11 4.23 0.35
CA ILE A 158 11.85 2.87 -0.10
C ILE A 158 13.14 2.24 -0.63
N VAL A 159 13.17 0.91 -0.66
CA VAL A 159 14.24 0.14 -1.28
C VAL A 159 13.67 -0.86 -2.29
N PRO A 160 14.26 -1.00 -3.49
CA PRO A 160 13.99 -2.12 -4.39
C PRO A 160 14.87 -3.32 -4.03
N ILE A 161 14.27 -4.50 -3.87
CA ILE A 161 14.98 -5.77 -3.68
C ILE A 161 14.68 -6.67 -4.88
N ARG A 162 15.71 -7.07 -5.62
CA ARG A 162 15.61 -8.14 -6.63
C ARG A 162 15.53 -9.49 -5.92
N VAL A 163 14.34 -10.09 -5.96
CA VAL A 163 14.07 -11.36 -5.27
C VAL A 163 14.17 -12.58 -6.19
N ASP A 164 14.08 -12.34 -7.51
CA ASP A 164 14.29 -13.32 -8.59
C ASP A 164 15.74 -13.79 -8.66
N SER A 165 16.68 -12.85 -8.54
CA SER A 165 18.11 -13.12 -8.50
C SER A 165 18.81 -12.20 -7.52
N LEU A 166 19.33 -12.76 -6.43
CA LEU A 166 20.03 -11.97 -5.42
C LEU A 166 21.27 -11.27 -5.98
N ALA A 167 21.94 -11.87 -6.97
CA ALA A 167 23.09 -11.29 -7.66
C ALA A 167 22.73 -10.06 -8.51
N ALA A 168 21.45 -9.91 -8.89
CA ALA A 168 20.97 -8.71 -9.62
C ALA A 168 20.83 -7.48 -8.71
N ASN A 169 20.95 -7.62 -7.38
CA ASN A 169 21.05 -6.47 -6.47
C ASN A 169 22.46 -5.86 -6.57
N LYS A 170 22.65 -5.03 -7.60
CA LYS A 170 23.94 -4.39 -7.94
C LYS A 170 24.38 -3.41 -6.85
N LYS A 171 25.70 -3.28 -6.69
CA LYS A 171 26.32 -2.20 -5.92
C LYS A 171 26.09 -0.86 -6.62
N SER A 172 26.11 0.22 -5.84
CA SER A 172 26.08 1.57 -6.41
C SER A 172 27.27 1.80 -7.34
N PRO A 173 27.07 2.36 -8.55
CA PRO A 173 28.16 2.62 -9.48
C PRO A 173 29.10 3.75 -9.02
N ASP A 174 28.64 4.68 -8.17
CA ASP A 174 29.38 5.92 -7.84
C ASP A 174 29.63 6.13 -6.34
N ASN A 175 29.23 5.19 -5.48
CA ASN A 175 29.27 5.27 -4.01
C ASN A 175 28.55 6.50 -3.38
N LYS A 176 27.88 7.36 -4.15
CA LYS A 176 27.16 8.54 -3.64
C LYS A 176 25.74 8.17 -3.21
N GLN A 177 25.10 7.26 -3.93
CA GLN A 177 23.77 6.77 -3.59
C GLN A 177 23.78 6.11 -2.20
N ALA A 178 22.92 6.60 -1.30
CA ALA A 178 22.70 5.97 0.00
C ALA A 178 22.19 4.53 -0.22
N VAL A 179 22.73 3.57 0.53
CA VAL A 179 22.39 2.14 0.42
C VAL A 179 22.05 1.52 1.76
N LYS A 180 21.29 0.43 1.72
CA LYS A 180 21.02 -0.46 2.85
C LYS A 180 21.65 -1.82 2.61
N LYS A 181 22.36 -2.34 3.61
CA LYS A 181 22.94 -3.67 3.57
C LYS A 181 21.89 -4.69 4.02
N VAL A 182 21.73 -5.74 3.24
CA VAL A 182 20.82 -6.86 3.51
C VAL A 182 21.64 -8.15 3.58
N PHE A 183 21.37 -8.95 4.60
CA PHE A 183 21.85 -10.32 4.75
C PHE A 183 20.72 -11.28 4.47
N VAL A 184 21.01 -12.41 3.83
CA VAL A 184 20.03 -13.46 3.57
C VAL A 184 20.45 -14.74 4.29
N SER A 185 19.52 -15.29 5.06
CA SER A 185 19.61 -16.58 5.72
C SER A 185 18.59 -17.55 5.14
N TYR A 186 18.97 -18.83 5.12
CA TYR A 186 18.15 -19.94 4.64
C TYR A 186 17.94 -20.89 5.81
N PRO A 187 16.75 -20.92 6.44
CA PRO A 187 16.48 -21.81 7.57
C PRO A 187 16.81 -23.27 7.24
N GLY A 188 17.57 -23.94 8.11
CA GLY A 188 18.05 -25.31 7.88
C GLY A 188 19.30 -25.42 7.00
N SER A 189 19.93 -24.31 6.60
CA SER A 189 21.16 -24.30 5.80
C SER A 189 22.24 -23.40 6.43
N ILE A 190 23.51 -23.77 6.20
CA ILE A 190 24.67 -22.94 6.54
C ILE A 190 24.91 -21.82 5.53
N LYS A 191 24.27 -21.86 4.36
CA LYS A 191 24.41 -20.86 3.30
C LYS A 191 24.00 -19.47 3.82
N LYS A 192 24.77 -18.45 3.46
CA LYS A 192 24.46 -17.03 3.70
C LYS A 192 24.75 -16.25 2.43
N ASP A 193 23.91 -15.27 2.14
CA ASP A 193 24.15 -14.28 1.08
C ASP A 193 24.10 -12.86 1.65
N SER A 194 24.63 -11.88 0.93
CA SER A 194 24.44 -10.49 1.29
C SER A 194 24.60 -9.57 0.10
N PHE A 195 23.85 -8.47 0.09
CA PHE A 195 23.88 -7.47 -0.98
C PHE A 195 23.53 -6.10 -0.42
N THR A 196 23.60 -5.08 -1.27
CA THR A 196 23.17 -3.71 -0.94
C THR A 196 22.05 -3.29 -1.87
N VAL A 197 21.10 -2.53 -1.35
CA VAL A 197 20.01 -1.93 -2.13
C VAL A 197 20.04 -0.42 -1.99
N PRO A 198 19.73 0.35 -3.05
CA PRO A 198 19.68 1.80 -2.94
C PRO A 198 18.49 2.23 -2.09
N LEU A 199 18.71 3.21 -1.20
CA LEU A 199 17.65 3.92 -0.51
C LEU A 199 17.17 5.07 -1.39
N ILE A 200 15.95 4.94 -1.92
CA ILE A 200 15.31 6.02 -2.67
C ILE A 200 14.50 6.85 -1.68
N LYS A 201 14.91 8.11 -1.49
CA LYS A 201 14.24 9.02 -0.55
C LYS A 201 12.83 9.35 -1.06
N THR A 202 11.86 9.31 -0.14
CA THR A 202 10.48 9.74 -0.37
C THR A 202 10.15 10.88 0.59
N GLY A 203 9.35 10.63 1.62
CA GLY A 203 9.12 11.54 2.74
C GLY A 203 9.23 10.79 4.07
N LYS A 204 8.89 11.48 5.16
CA LYS A 204 9.00 10.95 6.52
C LYS A 204 7.94 9.89 6.79
N THR A 205 8.41 8.76 7.33
CA THR A 205 7.57 7.62 7.71
C THR A 205 6.72 7.10 6.54
N PRO A 206 7.39 6.61 5.48
CA PRO A 206 6.68 6.01 4.36
C PRO A 206 5.91 4.79 4.84
N LYS A 207 4.70 4.61 4.30
CA LYS A 207 3.82 3.47 4.56
C LYS A 207 3.53 2.74 3.25
N VAL A 208 2.33 2.89 2.71
CA VAL A 208 1.83 2.09 1.59
C VAL A 208 2.60 2.46 0.34
N ILE A 209 2.97 1.43 -0.41
CA ILE A 209 3.50 1.52 -1.77
C ILE A 209 2.43 0.93 -2.69
N ALA A 210 2.01 1.67 -3.70
CA ALA A 210 1.15 1.19 -4.77
C ALA A 210 1.82 1.45 -6.12
N LYS A 211 1.39 0.75 -7.16
CA LYS A 211 1.94 0.88 -8.51
C LYS A 211 0.86 0.95 -9.57
N THR A 212 1.19 1.52 -10.72
CA THR A 212 0.39 1.36 -11.93
C THR A 212 0.52 -0.05 -12.49
N ALA A 213 -0.51 -0.54 -13.20
CA ALA A 213 -0.54 -1.88 -13.75
C ALA A 213 0.62 -2.16 -14.72
N ASP A 214 1.04 -1.13 -15.46
CA ASP A 214 2.13 -1.16 -16.44
C ASP A 214 3.54 -1.09 -15.83
N ASP A 215 3.67 -1.10 -14.50
CA ASP A 215 4.94 -0.97 -13.78
C ASP A 215 5.74 0.30 -14.11
N ARG A 216 5.11 1.36 -14.64
CA ARG A 216 5.80 2.64 -14.91
C ARG A 216 5.92 3.50 -13.67
N TYR A 217 4.93 3.51 -12.79
CA TYR A 217 4.91 4.42 -11.65
C TYR A 217 4.68 3.73 -10.31
N LEU A 218 5.30 4.28 -9.26
CA LEU A 218 5.04 3.97 -7.85
C LEU A 218 4.49 5.19 -7.14
N LEU A 219 3.54 4.97 -6.24
CA LEU A 219 3.06 5.96 -5.30
C LEU A 219 3.39 5.51 -3.87
N VAL A 220 3.89 6.42 -3.04
CA VAL A 220 4.26 6.14 -1.65
C VAL A 220 3.63 7.17 -0.72
N SER A 221 2.83 6.71 0.27
CA SER A 221 2.25 7.59 1.28
C SER A 221 3.26 7.88 2.40
N ASN A 222 3.53 9.16 2.67
CA ASN A 222 4.49 9.60 3.66
C ASN A 222 3.76 10.23 4.86
N TRP A 223 3.58 9.45 5.92
CA TRP A 223 2.68 9.78 7.04
C TRP A 223 3.03 11.11 7.72
N HIS A 224 4.31 11.30 8.10
CA HIS A 224 4.75 12.47 8.88
C HIS A 224 5.22 13.63 8.00
N SER A 225 5.28 13.46 6.68
CA SER A 225 5.53 14.55 5.74
C SER A 225 4.26 15.15 5.17
N TYR A 226 3.10 14.49 5.33
CA TYR A 226 1.85 14.89 4.69
C TYR A 226 2.00 14.99 3.17
N THR A 227 2.67 14.00 2.56
CA THR A 227 2.86 13.94 1.11
C THR A 227 2.62 12.54 0.56
N VAL A 228 2.37 12.47 -0.74
CA VAL A 228 2.47 11.25 -1.55
C VAL A 228 3.59 11.45 -2.56
N SER A 229 4.57 10.58 -2.55
CA SER A 229 5.65 10.59 -3.55
C SER A 229 5.22 9.79 -4.78
N ALA A 230 5.38 10.37 -5.97
CA ALA A 230 5.25 9.68 -7.25
C ALA A 230 6.63 9.45 -7.83
N LEU A 231 6.94 8.20 -8.18
CA LEU A 231 8.23 7.81 -8.76
C LEU A 231 8.00 7.11 -10.08
N GLU A 232 8.85 7.38 -11.07
CA GLU A 232 8.92 6.61 -12.31
C GLU A 232 9.95 5.48 -12.15
N MET A 233 9.55 4.27 -12.52
CA MET A 233 10.40 3.09 -12.53
C MET A 233 11.10 2.96 -13.89
N ASP A 234 12.40 2.66 -13.85
CA ASP A 234 13.19 2.33 -15.03
C ASP A 234 14.29 1.35 -14.63
N THR A 235 14.18 0.11 -15.10
CA THR A 235 15.12 -0.97 -14.76
C THR A 235 16.50 -0.83 -15.41
N SER A 236 16.66 0.11 -16.36
CA SER A 236 17.96 0.44 -16.95
C SER A 236 18.79 1.38 -16.07
N LEU A 237 18.16 2.07 -15.11
CA LEU A 237 18.80 3.04 -14.23
C LEU A 237 19.27 2.45 -12.90
N TYR A 238 20.12 3.20 -12.19
CA TYR A 238 20.45 2.95 -10.78
C TYR A 238 20.34 4.25 -9.97
N PRO A 239 19.46 4.34 -8.95
CA PRO A 239 18.41 3.36 -8.60
C PRO A 239 17.41 3.12 -9.74
N ILE A 240 16.71 1.98 -9.72
CA ILE A 240 15.73 1.58 -10.75
C ILE A 240 14.40 2.37 -10.68
N ALA A 241 14.38 3.49 -9.95
CA ALA A 241 13.28 4.44 -9.93
C ALA A 241 13.79 5.81 -9.52
N ARG A 242 13.10 6.86 -9.97
CA ARG A 242 13.40 8.26 -9.66
C ARG A 242 12.13 9.01 -9.27
N MET A 243 12.26 9.98 -8.37
CA MET A 243 11.15 10.87 -8.01
C MET A 243 10.73 11.68 -9.24
N VAL A 244 9.43 11.75 -9.51
CA VAL A 244 8.84 12.62 -10.54
C VAL A 244 7.92 13.68 -9.96
N ASP A 245 7.28 13.42 -8.82
CA ASP A 245 6.50 14.43 -8.10
C ASP A 245 6.41 14.12 -6.59
N THR A 246 6.16 15.14 -5.78
CA THR A 246 5.80 15.03 -4.36
C THR A 246 4.52 15.82 -4.12
N VAL A 247 3.41 15.11 -4.04
CA VAL A 247 2.06 15.68 -3.94
C VAL A 247 1.74 16.01 -2.48
N PRO A 248 1.52 17.29 -2.10
CA PRO A 248 1.13 17.65 -0.74
C PRO A 248 -0.33 17.29 -0.47
N VAL A 249 -0.58 16.70 0.70
CA VAL A 249 -1.92 16.36 1.19
C VAL A 249 -2.24 17.12 2.48
N LYS A 250 -3.52 17.24 2.83
CA LYS A 250 -3.94 18.11 3.93
C LYS A 250 -3.73 17.53 5.34
N ALA A 251 -3.55 16.22 5.44
CA ALA A 251 -3.33 15.50 6.70
C ALA A 251 -2.69 14.13 6.42
N ILE A 252 -2.61 13.26 7.43
CA ILE A 252 -1.90 11.97 7.37
C ILE A 252 -2.40 11.08 6.21
N PRO A 253 -1.59 10.83 5.15
CA PRO A 253 -1.94 9.87 4.11
C PRO A 253 -1.61 8.44 4.54
N ARG A 254 -2.39 7.47 4.08
CA ARG A 254 -2.08 6.05 4.30
C ARG A 254 -2.42 5.16 3.11
N GLY A 255 -3.61 4.56 3.05
CA GLY A 255 -4.01 3.65 1.97
C GLY A 255 -3.95 4.33 0.61
N ILE A 256 -3.50 3.61 -0.42
CA ILE A 256 -3.49 4.07 -1.81
C ILE A 256 -4.12 2.97 -2.65
N ALA A 257 -5.09 3.32 -3.50
CA ALA A 257 -5.63 2.44 -4.54
C ALA A 257 -5.40 3.12 -5.90
N VAL A 258 -4.89 2.36 -6.88
CA VAL A 258 -4.63 2.85 -8.24
C VAL A 258 -5.73 2.35 -9.17
N ASP A 259 -6.28 3.25 -9.98
CA ASP A 259 -7.28 3.00 -11.01
C ASP A 259 -6.67 3.31 -12.37
N ASP A 260 -6.03 2.31 -12.97
CA ASP A 260 -5.41 2.44 -14.30
C ASP A 260 -6.46 2.74 -15.38
N THR A 261 -7.68 2.21 -15.24
CA THR A 261 -8.78 2.43 -16.19
C THR A 261 -9.20 3.89 -16.26
N ARG A 262 -9.25 4.59 -15.12
CA ARG A 262 -9.60 6.02 -15.05
C ARG A 262 -8.38 6.93 -14.97
N ASN A 263 -7.17 6.38 -14.97
CA ASN A 263 -5.91 7.08 -14.82
C ASN A 263 -5.86 7.95 -13.54
N LYS A 264 -6.32 7.37 -12.42
CA LYS A 264 -6.40 8.04 -11.11
C LYS A 264 -5.80 7.20 -10.00
N SER A 265 -5.39 7.85 -8.93
CA SER A 265 -5.04 7.21 -7.66
C SER A 265 -5.84 7.83 -6.52
N TYR A 266 -6.35 6.98 -5.63
CA TYR A 266 -7.17 7.36 -4.48
C TYR A 266 -6.38 7.18 -3.19
N VAL A 267 -6.23 8.23 -2.41
CA VAL A 267 -5.39 8.25 -1.21
C VAL A 267 -6.23 8.50 0.04
N ALA A 268 -6.26 7.53 0.94
CA ALA A 268 -6.92 7.65 2.24
C ALA A 268 -6.18 8.67 3.11
N ILE A 269 -6.83 9.80 3.38
CA ILE A 269 -6.32 10.81 4.31
C ILE A 269 -6.82 10.47 5.70
N MET A 270 -6.15 9.52 6.34
CA MET A 270 -6.46 9.01 7.68
C MET A 270 -6.58 10.11 8.73
N GLY A 271 -5.80 11.19 8.62
CA GLY A 271 -5.90 12.33 9.53
C GLY A 271 -7.16 13.21 9.35
N GLY A 272 -8.06 12.88 8.42
CA GLY A 272 -9.24 13.69 8.10
C GLY A 272 -10.46 12.89 7.65
N SER A 273 -11.27 13.48 6.77
CA SER A 273 -12.57 12.97 6.30
C SER A 273 -12.67 12.94 4.77
N ILE A 274 -11.54 12.73 4.08
CA ILE A 274 -11.53 12.70 2.60
C ILE A 274 -10.67 11.56 2.06
N ILE A 275 -10.90 11.25 0.79
CA ILE A 275 -9.98 10.55 -0.08
C ILE A 275 -9.48 11.56 -1.11
N ASP A 276 -8.17 11.83 -1.12
CA ASP A 276 -7.57 12.65 -2.17
C ASP A 276 -7.55 11.86 -3.48
N VAL A 277 -7.86 12.53 -4.59
CA VAL A 277 -7.82 11.96 -5.94
C VAL A 277 -6.64 12.59 -6.67
N ILE A 278 -5.74 11.77 -7.19
CA ILE A 278 -4.54 12.20 -7.91
C ILE A 278 -4.65 11.72 -9.36
N ASN A 279 -4.42 12.61 -10.31
CA ASN A 279 -4.34 12.27 -11.73
C ASN A 279 -2.98 11.63 -12.05
N ASN A 280 -2.95 10.42 -12.61
CA ASN A 280 -1.70 9.69 -12.81
C ASN A 280 -0.88 10.18 -14.01
N SER A 281 -1.41 11.07 -14.87
CA SER A 281 -0.65 11.63 -15.99
C SER A 281 0.19 12.86 -15.62
N ASN A 282 -0.23 13.62 -14.61
CA ASN A 282 0.42 14.88 -14.24
C ASN A 282 0.62 15.06 -12.72
N TRP A 283 0.23 14.05 -11.94
CA TRP A 283 0.35 14.00 -10.47
C TRP A 283 -0.36 15.14 -9.73
N GLN A 284 -1.27 15.86 -10.39
CA GLN A 284 -2.05 16.91 -9.77
C GLN A 284 -3.26 16.33 -9.03
N LYS A 285 -3.64 16.99 -7.94
CA LYS A 285 -4.87 16.64 -7.22
C LYS A 285 -6.09 17.12 -7.97
N GLU A 286 -7.10 16.26 -8.01
CA GLU A 286 -8.45 16.57 -8.48
C GLU A 286 -9.37 16.84 -7.27
N ALA A 287 -10.67 17.01 -7.54
CA ALA A 287 -11.67 17.15 -6.48
C ALA A 287 -11.66 15.90 -5.56
N PRO A 288 -11.54 16.08 -4.24
CA PRO A 288 -11.48 14.95 -3.31
C PRO A 288 -12.86 14.34 -3.09
N ILE A 289 -12.90 13.03 -2.83
CA ILE A 289 -14.11 12.34 -2.40
C ILE A 289 -14.32 12.60 -0.91
N GLN A 290 -15.48 13.15 -0.54
CA GLN A 290 -15.86 13.31 0.86
C GLN A 290 -16.26 11.96 1.45
N VAL A 291 -15.72 11.66 2.63
CA VAL A 291 -16.07 10.46 3.39
C VAL A 291 -16.34 10.83 4.84
N VAL A 292 -16.77 9.86 5.65
CA VAL A 292 -17.23 10.14 7.02
C VAL A 292 -16.08 10.61 7.90
N SER A 293 -15.14 9.72 8.26
CA SER A 293 -14.00 10.08 9.10
C SER A 293 -12.94 8.98 9.13
N ASN A 294 -11.67 9.39 9.20
CA ASN A 294 -10.52 8.54 9.45
C ASN A 294 -10.40 7.31 8.49
N PRO A 295 -10.48 7.51 7.16
CA PRO A 295 -10.26 6.43 6.20
C PRO A 295 -8.82 5.94 6.30
N ARG A 296 -8.60 4.63 6.42
CA ARG A 296 -7.26 4.08 6.69
C ARG A 296 -6.69 3.27 5.54
N HIS A 297 -7.43 2.28 5.08
CA HIS A 297 -7.05 1.44 3.94
C HIS A 297 -8.14 1.53 2.88
N ILE A 298 -7.74 1.40 1.62
CA ILE A 298 -8.63 1.46 0.47
C ILE A 298 -8.24 0.32 -0.46
N VAL A 299 -9.22 -0.37 -1.01
CA VAL A 299 -9.04 -1.25 -2.17
C VAL A 299 -10.07 -0.90 -3.23
N LEU A 300 -9.69 -0.98 -4.50
CA LEU A 300 -10.54 -0.71 -5.65
C LEU A 300 -10.93 -2.03 -6.29
N ASP A 301 -12.20 -2.15 -6.67
CA ASP A 301 -12.71 -3.29 -7.43
C ASP A 301 -12.76 -2.97 -8.94
N THR A 302 -12.94 -3.98 -9.78
CA THR A 302 -12.94 -3.82 -11.25
C THR A 302 -14.17 -3.05 -11.77
N SER A 303 -15.18 -2.83 -10.92
CA SER A 303 -16.36 -2.01 -11.27
C SER A 303 -16.15 -0.53 -10.95
N GLY A 304 -15.03 -0.16 -10.31
CA GLY A 304 -14.78 1.21 -9.88
C GLY A 304 -15.39 1.56 -8.52
N ARG A 305 -15.64 0.58 -7.66
CA ARG A 305 -16.03 0.80 -6.27
C ARG A 305 -14.81 0.78 -5.37
N LEU A 306 -14.72 1.77 -4.49
CA LEU A 306 -13.74 1.82 -3.40
C LEU A 306 -14.33 1.16 -2.16
N PHE A 307 -13.60 0.19 -1.62
CA PHE A 307 -13.85 -0.34 -0.29
C PHE A 307 -12.90 0.35 0.68
N ILE A 308 -13.43 0.87 1.78
CA ILE A 308 -12.69 1.73 2.71
C ILE A 308 -12.86 1.22 4.13
N SER A 309 -11.76 1.13 4.90
CA SER A 309 -11.83 0.93 6.35
C SER A 309 -11.80 2.27 7.09
N TYR A 310 -12.81 2.51 7.93
CA TYR A 310 -12.88 3.68 8.80
C TYR A 310 -12.39 3.31 10.20
N ASN A 311 -11.11 3.58 10.46
CA ASN A 311 -10.41 2.99 11.61
C ASN A 311 -11.00 3.44 12.95
N LYS A 312 -11.31 4.73 13.15
CA LYS A 312 -11.95 5.21 14.39
C LYS A 312 -13.42 4.82 14.53
N LEU A 313 -14.12 4.55 13.42
CA LEU A 313 -15.57 4.33 13.44
C LEU A 313 -15.98 2.86 13.62
N ALA A 314 -15.02 1.93 13.55
CA ALA A 314 -15.31 0.49 13.50
C ALA A 314 -16.28 0.13 12.36
N LYS A 315 -16.01 0.66 11.15
CA LYS A 315 -16.84 0.43 9.96
C LYS A 315 -16.00 0.15 8.72
N VAL A 316 -16.63 -0.53 7.77
CA VAL A 316 -16.21 -0.52 6.35
C VAL A 316 -17.32 0.02 5.47
N ALA A 317 -16.95 0.60 4.35
CA ALA A 317 -17.87 1.17 3.37
C ALA A 317 -17.51 0.76 1.95
N CYS A 318 -18.52 0.68 1.11
CA CYS A 318 -18.41 0.65 -0.34
C CYS A 318 -18.82 2.02 -0.88
N VAL A 319 -17.96 2.64 -1.68
CA VAL A 319 -18.12 3.99 -2.23
C VAL A 319 -17.92 3.92 -3.74
N ASP A 320 -18.79 4.54 -4.51
CA ASP A 320 -18.57 4.69 -5.95
C ASP A 320 -17.46 5.70 -6.21
N ALA A 321 -16.38 5.28 -6.88
CA ALA A 321 -15.20 6.12 -7.06
C ALA A 321 -15.43 7.34 -7.96
N SER A 322 -16.40 7.25 -8.88
CA SER A 322 -16.68 8.30 -9.86
C SER A 322 -17.55 9.42 -9.29
N THR A 323 -18.52 9.06 -8.47
CA THR A 323 -19.49 9.99 -7.87
C THR A 323 -19.12 10.37 -6.43
N GLY A 324 -18.26 9.59 -5.78
CA GLY A 324 -17.97 9.71 -4.36
C GLY A 324 -19.13 9.30 -3.44
N LYS A 325 -20.22 8.75 -3.99
CA LYS A 325 -21.39 8.34 -3.21
C LYS A 325 -21.08 7.10 -2.39
N THR A 326 -21.35 7.15 -1.08
CA THR A 326 -21.36 5.94 -0.25
C THR A 326 -22.55 5.08 -0.66
N LEU A 327 -22.28 3.86 -1.15
CA LEU A 327 -23.30 2.92 -1.61
C LEU A 327 -23.92 2.17 -0.44
N PHE A 328 -23.08 1.63 0.44
CA PHE A 328 -23.49 0.94 1.66
C PHE A 328 -22.32 0.78 2.63
N THR A 329 -22.64 0.55 3.90
CA THR A 329 -21.67 0.40 5.00
C THR A 329 -22.05 -0.75 5.90
N THR A 330 -21.10 -1.27 6.68
CA THR A 330 -21.39 -2.20 7.79
C THR A 330 -20.45 -1.97 8.96
N GLU A 331 -20.89 -2.37 10.15
CA GLU A 331 -20.08 -2.34 11.37
C GLU A 331 -19.04 -3.46 11.35
N THR A 332 -17.89 -3.19 11.95
CA THR A 332 -16.80 -4.14 12.18
C THR A 332 -16.47 -4.21 13.65
N HIS A 333 -15.58 -5.12 14.01
CA HIS A 333 -14.84 -5.00 15.26
C HIS A 333 -13.93 -3.76 15.27
N ALA A 334 -13.38 -3.45 16.46
CA ALA A 334 -12.70 -2.18 16.72
C ALA A 334 -11.41 -2.00 15.89
N GLN A 335 -11.22 -0.76 15.43
CA GLN A 335 -10.05 -0.34 14.65
C GLN A 335 -9.79 -1.20 13.41
N PRO A 336 -10.71 -1.23 12.43
CA PRO A 336 -10.46 -1.91 11.16
C PRO A 336 -9.23 -1.28 10.49
N ARG A 337 -8.35 -2.14 9.99
CA ARG A 337 -7.06 -1.80 9.43
C ARG A 337 -6.97 -2.17 7.96
N THR A 338 -6.14 -3.15 7.61
CA THR A 338 -6.00 -3.59 6.23
C THR A 338 -7.24 -4.38 5.85
N ILE A 339 -7.73 -4.09 4.65
CA ILE A 339 -8.83 -4.77 4.01
C ILE A 339 -8.36 -5.30 2.67
N ILE A 340 -8.91 -6.42 2.23
CA ILE A 340 -8.58 -7.01 0.94
C ILE A 340 -9.76 -7.81 0.39
N LEU A 341 -9.89 -7.83 -0.93
CA LEU A 341 -10.90 -8.58 -1.66
C LEU A 341 -10.41 -10.00 -1.95
N SER A 342 -11.31 -10.97 -2.00
CA SER A 342 -11.06 -12.25 -2.70
C SER A 342 -10.81 -12.00 -4.19
N LYS A 343 -10.19 -12.95 -4.90
CA LYS A 343 -9.90 -12.80 -6.34
C LYS A 343 -11.16 -12.62 -7.18
N ASN A 344 -12.29 -13.22 -6.78
CA ASN A 344 -13.58 -13.01 -7.42
C ASN A 344 -14.30 -11.72 -6.98
N GLN A 345 -13.70 -10.93 -6.07
CA GLN A 345 -14.22 -9.65 -5.55
C GLN A 345 -15.60 -9.75 -4.86
N GLN A 346 -16.00 -10.95 -4.45
CA GLN A 346 -17.27 -11.16 -3.74
C GLN A 346 -17.12 -11.17 -2.22
N PHE A 347 -15.90 -11.24 -1.69
CA PHE A 347 -15.66 -11.27 -0.25
C PHE A 347 -14.64 -10.21 0.16
N LEU A 348 -14.91 -9.54 1.28
CA LEU A 348 -14.02 -8.57 1.91
C LEU A 348 -13.52 -9.12 3.24
N PHE A 349 -12.19 -9.20 3.39
CA PHE A 349 -11.52 -9.56 4.64
C PHE A 349 -11.06 -8.31 5.35
N VAL A 350 -11.30 -8.20 6.66
CA VAL A 350 -11.06 -6.99 7.44
C VAL A 350 -10.34 -7.33 8.74
N THR A 351 -9.11 -6.84 8.88
CA THR A 351 -8.34 -6.94 10.13
C THR A 351 -8.81 -5.90 11.14
N CYS A 352 -9.17 -6.30 12.36
CA CYS A 352 -9.68 -5.42 13.41
C CYS A 352 -8.71 -5.41 14.60
N TYR A 353 -7.91 -4.34 14.66
CA TYR A 353 -6.64 -4.31 15.38
C TYR A 353 -6.76 -4.39 16.90
N SER A 354 -7.53 -3.51 17.53
CA SER A 354 -7.57 -3.43 18.99
C SER A 354 -8.48 -4.47 19.62
N SER A 355 -9.33 -5.10 18.80
CA SER A 355 -10.25 -6.15 19.22
C SER A 355 -9.70 -7.56 19.02
N ASP A 356 -8.58 -7.73 18.33
CA ASP A 356 -8.03 -9.06 17.99
C ASP A 356 -8.99 -9.93 17.17
N PHE A 357 -9.59 -9.37 16.10
CA PHE A 357 -10.52 -10.08 15.22
C PHE A 357 -10.19 -9.90 13.73
N VAL A 358 -10.67 -10.83 12.92
CA VAL A 358 -10.79 -10.72 11.47
C VAL A 358 -12.26 -10.89 11.12
N ASP A 359 -12.89 -9.85 10.60
CA ASP A 359 -14.25 -9.94 10.06
C ASP A 359 -14.18 -10.28 8.56
N VAL A 360 -15.13 -11.10 8.11
CA VAL A 360 -15.27 -11.48 6.69
C VAL A 360 -16.69 -11.20 6.25
N TYR A 361 -16.83 -10.49 5.13
CA TYR A 361 -18.12 -10.10 4.57
C TYR A 361 -18.27 -10.62 3.15
N LYS A 362 -19.44 -11.12 2.81
CA LYS A 362 -19.89 -11.25 1.43
C LYS A 362 -20.41 -9.91 0.94
N ILE A 363 -20.00 -9.52 -0.25
CA ILE A 363 -20.39 -8.28 -0.92
C ILE A 363 -21.55 -8.61 -1.85
N ASN A 364 -22.70 -8.01 -1.59
CA ASN A 364 -23.85 -8.03 -2.50
C ASN A 364 -23.96 -6.68 -3.21
N GLU A 365 -24.97 -6.54 -4.07
CA GLU A 365 -25.22 -5.31 -4.83
C GLU A 365 -25.41 -4.08 -3.93
N THR A 366 -26.07 -4.25 -2.78
CA THR A 366 -26.51 -3.13 -1.93
C THR A 366 -26.10 -3.24 -0.46
N ARG A 367 -25.38 -4.30 -0.06
CA ARG A 367 -25.00 -4.52 1.34
C ARG A 367 -23.82 -5.47 1.50
N PHE A 368 -23.26 -5.46 2.71
CA PHE A 368 -22.36 -6.51 3.21
C PHE A 368 -23.13 -7.50 4.08
N ASP A 369 -22.97 -8.79 3.83
CA ASP A 369 -23.45 -9.87 4.71
C ASP A 369 -22.26 -10.43 5.49
N LYS A 370 -22.28 -10.41 6.83
CA LYS A 370 -21.19 -10.97 7.63
C LYS A 370 -21.17 -12.49 7.50
N VAL A 371 -20.05 -13.02 7.01
CA VAL A 371 -19.82 -14.46 6.81
C VAL A 371 -19.14 -15.07 8.02
N ALA A 372 -18.12 -14.38 8.56
CA ALA A 372 -17.36 -14.85 9.70
C ALA A 372 -16.83 -13.67 10.54
N SER A 373 -16.55 -13.97 11.81
CA SER A 373 -15.85 -13.09 12.74
C SER A 373 -14.90 -13.96 13.55
N LEU A 374 -13.62 -13.91 13.23
CA LEU A 374 -12.63 -14.90 13.64
C LEU A 374 -11.61 -14.29 14.63
N PRO A 375 -11.41 -14.88 15.81
CA PRO A 375 -10.37 -14.43 16.74
C PRO A 375 -8.97 -14.47 16.11
N CYS A 376 -8.22 -13.39 16.24
CA CYS A 376 -6.87 -13.25 15.72
C CYS A 376 -6.01 -12.46 16.72
N LYS A 377 -5.51 -13.15 17.75
CA LYS A 377 -4.76 -12.51 18.83
C LYS A 377 -3.49 -11.82 18.34
N GLY A 378 -3.12 -10.73 19.03
CA GLY A 378 -1.84 -10.06 18.85
C GLY A 378 -1.90 -8.85 17.93
N HIS A 379 -3.06 -8.20 17.87
CA HIS A 379 -3.35 -7.02 17.09
C HIS A 379 -3.14 -7.21 15.58
N PRO A 380 -4.13 -7.79 14.87
CA PRO A 380 -4.02 -8.07 13.44
C PRO A 380 -3.88 -6.78 12.64
N VAL A 381 -2.96 -6.77 11.67
CA VAL A 381 -2.68 -5.57 10.86
C VAL A 381 -2.78 -5.83 9.38
N GLY A 382 -1.87 -6.61 8.81
CA GLY A 382 -1.82 -6.90 7.39
C GLY A 382 -2.53 -8.21 7.09
N VAL A 383 -3.19 -8.27 5.94
CA VAL A 383 -3.82 -9.48 5.43
C VAL A 383 -3.56 -9.57 3.94
N ASP A 384 -3.24 -10.76 3.45
CA ASP A 384 -3.25 -11.07 2.02
C ASP A 384 -3.85 -12.45 1.77
N ILE A 385 -4.30 -12.68 0.54
CA ILE A 385 -5.14 -13.81 0.16
C ILE A 385 -4.35 -14.81 -0.71
N PHE A 386 -4.35 -16.08 -0.29
CA PHE A 386 -4.05 -17.18 -1.20
C PHE A 386 -5.36 -17.76 -1.71
N GLU A 387 -5.50 -17.89 -3.02
CA GLU A 387 -6.71 -18.44 -3.62
C GLU A 387 -6.40 -19.23 -4.89
N ASN A 388 -6.84 -20.49 -4.90
CA ASN A 388 -6.80 -21.41 -6.03
C ASN A 388 -8.18 -22.04 -6.26
N ASP A 389 -8.30 -23.07 -7.09
CA ASP A 389 -9.59 -23.63 -7.51
C ASP A 389 -10.47 -24.11 -6.35
N SER A 390 -9.88 -24.68 -5.30
CA SER A 390 -10.61 -25.29 -4.19
C SER A 390 -10.50 -24.54 -2.87
N LYS A 391 -9.46 -23.72 -2.70
CA LYS A 391 -9.10 -23.12 -1.42
C LYS A 391 -9.07 -21.59 -1.48
N LEU A 392 -9.58 -20.97 -0.43
CA LEU A 392 -9.39 -19.56 -0.12
C LEU A 392 -8.76 -19.45 1.26
N GLU A 393 -7.68 -18.69 1.40
CA GLU A 393 -7.02 -18.46 2.67
C GLU A 393 -6.71 -16.99 2.89
N ALA A 394 -7.00 -16.49 4.09
CA ALA A 394 -6.52 -15.20 4.55
C ALA A 394 -5.30 -15.41 5.45
N TRP A 395 -4.14 -14.91 5.04
CA TRP A 395 -2.92 -14.89 5.83
C TRP A 395 -2.81 -13.55 6.53
N VAL A 396 -2.96 -13.53 7.85
CA VAL A 396 -3.12 -12.31 8.65
C VAL A 396 -1.97 -12.19 9.62
N CYS A 397 -1.18 -11.12 9.51
CA CYS A 397 -0.11 -10.87 10.46
C CYS A 397 -0.60 -10.11 11.70
N SER A 398 -0.05 -10.49 12.84
CA SER A 398 -0.30 -9.89 14.15
C SER A 398 0.94 -9.16 14.65
N TYR A 399 0.78 -7.88 14.96
CA TYR A 399 1.90 -6.98 15.26
C TYR A 399 2.59 -7.30 16.60
N SER A 400 1.81 -7.49 17.67
CA SER A 400 2.37 -7.52 19.03
C SER A 400 2.98 -8.86 19.42
N ASN A 401 2.58 -9.96 18.77
CA ASN A 401 3.12 -11.30 19.02
C ASN A 401 4.01 -11.84 17.88
N GLY A 402 4.12 -11.11 16.76
CA GLY A 402 4.96 -11.51 15.63
C GLY A 402 4.51 -12.85 15.02
N SER A 403 3.21 -13.05 14.82
CA SER A 403 2.67 -14.26 14.20
C SER A 403 1.92 -13.99 12.90
N ILE A 404 1.61 -15.05 12.16
CA ILE A 404 0.69 -15.04 11.02
C ILE A 404 -0.37 -16.11 11.26
N SER A 405 -1.63 -15.70 11.38
CA SER A 405 -2.78 -16.61 11.40
C SER A 405 -3.23 -16.88 9.97
N VAL A 406 -3.38 -18.15 9.59
CA VAL A 406 -3.87 -18.58 8.28
C VAL A 406 -5.28 -19.14 8.46
N PHE A 407 -6.28 -18.36 8.04
CA PHE A 407 -7.68 -18.75 8.08
C PHE A 407 -8.05 -19.42 6.75
N SER A 408 -8.37 -20.72 6.78
CA SER A 408 -8.79 -21.49 5.60
C SER A 408 -10.31 -21.48 5.45
N PHE A 409 -10.77 -21.35 4.20
CA PHE A 409 -12.17 -21.39 3.83
C PHE A 409 -12.40 -22.37 2.69
N LYS A 410 -13.48 -23.14 2.80
CA LYS A 410 -14.03 -23.97 1.74
C LYS A 410 -14.90 -23.12 0.83
N LYS A 411 -14.67 -23.21 -0.48
CA LYS A 411 -15.52 -22.61 -1.50
C LYS A 411 -16.78 -23.44 -1.71
N LYS A 412 -17.94 -22.78 -1.81
CA LYS A 412 -19.24 -23.42 -2.07
C LYS A 412 -19.92 -22.79 -3.27
N ASN A 413 -20.55 -23.66 -4.06
CA ASN A 413 -21.52 -23.28 -5.06
C ASN A 413 -22.89 -23.56 -4.44
N ARG A 414 -23.71 -22.51 -4.30
CA ARG A 414 -25.10 -22.70 -3.90
C ARG A 414 -25.89 -23.40 -4.99
#